data_AF-A0A1G8YV83-F1
#
_entry.id   AF-A0A1G8YV83-F1
#
_cell.length_a   1.000
_cell.length_b   1.000
_cell.length_c   1.000
_cell.angle_alpha   90.00
_cell.angle_beta   90.00
_cell.angle_gamma   90.00
#
_symmetry.space_group_name_H-M   'P 1'
#
loop_
_entity.id
_entity.type
_entity.pdbx_description
1 polymer ?
#
loop_
_entity_poly.entity_id
_entity_poly.type
_entity_poly.pdbx_seq_one_letter_code
_entity_poly.pdbx_strand_id
1 'polypeptide(L)' 'MTTGYRGTFVISWAQTEIDGLAGAPASALVTGANWRWRGRAVRVDGPDRPLVLTGAEEVG' A
#
# COMPACT_ATOMS: atom_id res chain seq x y z
N MET A 1 9.92 4.66 3.68
CA MET A 1 9.17 4.30 2.46
C MET A 1 9.54 5.27 1.38
N THR A 2 10.35 4.85 0.40
CA THR A 2 10.55 5.62 -0.83
C THR A 2 9.83 4.84 -1.91
N THR A 3 8.63 5.27 -2.28
CA THR A 3 8.00 4.85 -3.52
C THR A 3 8.72 5.67 -4.59
N GLY A 4 9.40 5.05 -5.56
CA GLY A 4 10.16 5.76 -6.61
C GLY A 4 9.29 6.60 -7.56
N TYR A 5 8.09 6.96 -7.13
CA TYR A 5 6.99 7.59 -7.84
C TYR A 5 6.09 8.30 -6.80
N ARG A 6 5.58 9.47 -7.17
CA ARG A 6 4.63 10.25 -6.35
C ARG A 6 3.23 9.60 -6.43
N GLY A 7 2.55 9.49 -5.29
CA GLY A 7 1.19 8.98 -5.19
C GLY A 7 0.74 8.78 -3.75
N THR A 8 -0.51 8.35 -3.57
CA THR A 8 -1.15 8.07 -2.29
C THR A 8 -1.19 6.57 -2.05
N PHE A 9 -0.62 6.15 -0.92
CA PHE A 9 -0.46 4.74 -0.57
C PHE A 9 -1.03 4.46 0.82
N VAL A 10 -1.64 3.29 0.98
CA VAL A 10 -2.15 2.80 2.27
C VAL A 10 -1.56 1.43 2.58
N ILE A 11 -1.58 1.05 3.85
CA ILE A 11 -1.36 -0.34 4.28
C ILE A 11 -2.74 -0.96 4.42
N SER A 12 -3.01 -2.03 3.67
CA SER A 12 -4.26 -2.79 3.87
C SER A 12 -4.24 -3.41 5.27
N TRP A 13 -5.39 -3.40 5.95
CA TRP A 13 -5.52 -4.00 7.28
C TRP A 13 -5.09 -5.47 7.31
N ALA A 14 -5.37 -6.22 6.23
CA ALA A 14 -4.98 -7.62 6.07
C ALA A 14 -3.45 -7.84 6.05
N GLN A 15 -2.66 -6.78 5.89
CA GLN A 15 -1.20 -6.83 5.92
C GLN A 15 -0.61 -6.63 7.31
N THR A 16 -1.45 -6.34 8.31
CA THR A 16 -1.02 -6.09 9.68
C THR A 16 -0.92 -7.39 10.48
N GLU A 17 -0.06 -7.38 11.48
CA GLU A 17 0.06 -8.40 12.51
C GLU A 17 0.06 -7.69 13.85
N ILE A 18 -0.82 -8.11 14.77
CA ILE A 18 -0.96 -7.54 16.11
C ILE A 18 -0.65 -8.64 17.11
N ASP A 19 0.36 -8.42 17.96
CA ASP A 19 0.84 -9.35 18.98
C ASP A 19 1.04 -10.79 18.44
N GLY A 20 1.54 -10.91 17.21
CA GLY A 20 1.79 -12.18 16.53
C GLY A 20 0.64 -12.70 15.67
N LEU A 21 -0.55 -12.10 15.73
CA LEU A 21 -1.71 -12.51 14.95
C LEU A 21 -1.86 -11.70 13.66
N ALA A 22 -1.63 -12.35 12.52
CA ALA A 22 -1.82 -11.75 11.20
C ALA A 22 -3.31 -11.48 10.93
N GLY A 23 -3.64 -10.29 10.43
CA GLY A 23 -5.00 -9.90 10.09
C GLY A 23 -5.96 -9.88 11.28
N ALA A 24 -5.45 -9.70 12.51
CA ALA A 24 -6.28 -9.57 13.71
C ALA A 24 -7.37 -8.49 13.53
N PRO A 25 -8.56 -8.61 14.16
CA PRO A 25 -9.60 -7.60 14.06
C PRO A 25 -9.10 -6.20 14.45
N ALA A 26 -9.67 -5.14 13.86
CA ALA A 26 -9.29 -3.76 14.19
C ALA A 26 -9.38 -3.42 15.68
N SER A 27 -10.33 -4.05 16.39
CA SER A 27 -10.49 -3.91 17.84
C SER A 27 -9.33 -4.49 18.66
N ALA A 28 -8.48 -5.35 18.08
CA ALA A 28 -7.30 -5.88 18.76
C ALA A 28 -6.17 -4.84 18.85
N LEU A 29 -6.17 -3.81 17.98
CA LEU A 29 -5.19 -2.73 18.05
C LEU A 29 -5.57 -1.76 19.17
N VAL A 30 -4.98 -1.95 20.34
CA VAL A 30 -5.17 -1.13 21.52
C VAL A 30 -3.86 -0.46 21.94
N THR A 31 -3.92 0.49 22.89
CA THR A 31 -2.72 1.12 23.43
C THR A 31 -1.81 0.06 24.07
N GLY A 32 -0.54 0.04 23.67
CA GLY A 32 0.44 -0.94 24.15
C GLY A 32 0.53 -2.23 23.34
N ALA A 33 -0.36 -2.46 22.38
CA ALA A 33 -0.25 -3.59 21.46
C ALA A 33 1.00 -3.45 20.56
N ASN A 34 1.74 -4.54 20.37
CA ASN A 34 2.82 -4.56 19.40
C ASN A 34 2.22 -4.87 18.04
N TRP A 35 2.53 -4.04 17.03
CA TRP A 35 2.06 -4.31 15.69
C TRP A 35 3.16 -4.10 14.66
N ARG A 36 3.05 -4.85 13.58
CA ARG A 36 3.87 -4.71 12.38
C ARG A 36 3.01 -4.91 11.15
N TRP A 37 3.55 -4.57 9.99
CA TRP A 37 2.94 -4.91 8.71
C TRP A 37 4.00 -5.48 7.77
N ARG A 38 3.56 -6.23 6.76
CA ARG A 38 4.44 -6.84 5.75
C ARG A 38 3.87 -6.68 4.34
N GLY A 39 4.75 -6.73 3.34
CA GLY A 39 4.38 -6.69 1.92
C GLY A 39 4.51 -5.29 1.29
N ARG A 40 3.71 -5.03 0.25
CA ARG A 40 3.74 -3.77 -0.51
C ARG A 40 2.59 -2.86 -0.07
N ALA A 41 2.85 -1.56 0.07
CA ALA A 41 1.76 -0.60 0.25
C ALA A 41 0.89 -0.56 -1.02
N VAL A 42 -0.42 -0.38 -0.85
CA VAL A 42 -1.43 -0.37 -1.90
C VAL A 42 -1.63 1.06 -2.38
N ARG A 43 -1.55 1.32 -3.69
CA ARG A 43 -1.85 2.64 -4.25
C ARG A 43 -3.36 2.83 -4.35
N VAL A 44 -3.85 4.00 -3.98
CA VAL A 44 -5.31 4.29 -3.96
C VAL A 44 -5.71 5.44 -4.88
N ASP A 45 -4.74 6.16 -5.46
CA ASP A 45 -4.99 7.31 -6.35
C ASP A 45 -4.75 6.99 -7.83
N GLY A 46 -4.59 5.71 -8.18
CA GLY A 46 -4.40 5.27 -9.56
C GLY A 46 -3.84 3.85 -9.65
N PRO A 47 -3.55 3.37 -10.86
CA PRO A 47 -2.98 2.05 -11.06
C PRO A 47 -1.66 1.86 -10.30
N ASP A 48 -1.46 0.65 -9.77
CA ASP A 48 -0.22 0.21 -9.09
C ASP A 48 1.02 0.19 -10.02
N ARG A 49 0.87 0.60 -11.28
CA ARG A 49 1.91 0.69 -12.31
C ARG A 49 1.97 2.10 -12.88
N PRO A 50 3.14 2.54 -13.39
CA PRO A 50 3.22 3.73 -14.21
C PRO A 50 2.16 3.69 -15.31
N LEU A 51 1.50 4.82 -15.56
CA LEU A 51 0.60 4.96 -16.70
C LEU A 51 1.45 4.88 -17.97
N VAL A 52 1.29 3.80 -18.74
CA VAL A 52 1.90 3.69 -20.07
C VAL A 52 1.01 4.47 -21.02
N LEU A 53 1.50 5.62 -21.49
CA LEU A 53 0.83 6.39 -22.53
C LEU A 53 1.02 5.66 -23.86
N THR A 54 -0.09 5.37 -24.55
CA THR A 54 -0.11 4.79 -25.90
C THR A 54 -0.56 5.83 -26.90
N GLY A 55 -0.05 5.79 -28.14
CA GLY A 55 -0.50 6.69 -29.22
C GLY A 55 0.30 7.98 -29.35
N ALA A 56 1.59 7.98 -28.98
CA ALA A 56 2.48 9.04 -29.45
C ALA A 56 2.71 8.82 -30.95
N GLU A 57 1.94 9.53 -31.78
CA GLU A 57 2.22 9.63 -33.21
C GLU A 57 3.35 10.65 -33.41
N GLU A 58 4.39 10.22 -34.11
CA GLU A 58 5.48 11.10 -34.54
C GLU A 58 4.90 12.05 -35.58
N VAL A 59 4.74 13.32 -35.23
CA VAL A 59 4.43 14.39 -36.19
C VAL A 59 5.70 14.63 -37.03
N GLY A 60 5.73 14.02 -38.21
CA GLY A 60 6.75 14.25 -39.24
C GLY A 60 6.60 15.59 -39.95
#